data_AF-A0A920AVN2-F1
#
_entry.id   AF-A0A920AVN2-F1
#
_cell.length_a   1.000
_cell.length_b   1.000
_cell.length_c   1.000
_cell.angle_alpha   90.00
_cell.angle_beta   90.00
_cell.angle_gamma   90.00
#
_symmetry.space_group_name_H-M   'P 1'
#
loop_
_entity.id
_entity.type
_entity.pdbx_description
1 polymer ?
#
loop_
_entity_poly.entity_id
_entity_poly.type
_entity_poly.pdbx_seq_one_letter_code
_entity_poly.pdbx_strand_id
1 'polypeptide(L)' 'MLSIVIPVYNEEENLNSVIEELLENIDTQSPYEIIFVDDSSDDNTF' A
#
# COMPACT_ATOMS: atom_id res chain seq x y z
N MET A 1 17.10 2.86 4.68
CA MET A 1 16.06 2.86 3.65
C MET A 1 15.17 1.65 3.90
N LEU A 2 13.86 1.84 3.98
CA LEU A 2 12.87 0.79 4.26
C LEU A 2 12.01 0.57 3.01
N SER A 3 11.87 -0.68 2.56
CA SER A 3 10.93 -1.03 1.47
C SER A 3 9.78 -1.82 2.04
N ILE A 4 8.57 -1.32 1.83
CA ILE A 4 7.32 -1.96 2.25
C ILE A 4 6.65 -2.50 0.99
N VAL A 5 6.52 -3.82 0.90
CA VAL A 5 5.90 -4.50 -0.25
C VAL A 5 4.57 -5.07 0.20
N ILE A 6 3.48 -4.71 -0.48
CA ILE A 6 2.12 -5.06 -0.11
C ILE A 6 1.45 -5.73 -1.31
N PRO A 7 1.16 -7.04 -1.26
CA PRO A 7 0.31 -7.68 -2.26
C PRO A 7 -1.12 -7.18 -2.07
N VAL A 8 -1.81 -6.88 -3.16
CA VAL A 8 -3.21 -6.45 -3.16
C VAL A 8 -4.02 -7.34 -4.09
N TYR A 9 -5.24 -7.67 -3.68
CA TYR A 9 -6.20 -8.43 -4.48
C TYR A 9 -7.61 -8.02 -4.09
N ASN A 10 -8.34 -7.41 -5.03
CA ASN A 10 -9.70 -6.94 -4.84
C ASN A 10 -9.89 -6.01 -3.61
N GLU A 11 -9.02 -5.02 -3.47
CA GLU A 11 -8.99 -4.06 -2.37
C GLU A 11 -9.49 -2.65 -2.79
N GLU A 12 -10.27 -2.50 -3.86
CA GLU A 12 -10.78 -1.18 -4.35
C GLU A 12 -11.35 -0.31 -3.22
N GLU A 13 -12.13 -0.91 -2.31
CA GLU A 13 -12.79 -0.19 -1.21
C GLU A 13 -11.83 0.15 -0.05
N ASN A 14 -10.77 -0.63 0.16
CA ASN A 14 -9.92 -0.55 1.36
C ASN A 14 -8.56 0.08 1.09
N LEU A 15 -8.09 0.08 -0.17
CA LEU A 15 -6.73 0.47 -0.54
C LEU A 15 -6.41 1.89 -0.06
N ASN A 16 -7.36 2.81 -0.17
CA ASN A 16 -7.20 4.19 0.31
C ASN A 16 -6.99 4.26 1.83
N SER A 17 -7.80 3.54 2.61
CA SER A 17 -7.66 3.53 4.08
C SER A 17 -6.34 2.91 4.52
N VAL A 18 -5.88 1.85 3.84
CA VAL A 18 -4.57 1.23 4.10
C VAL A 18 -3.44 2.21 3.83
N ILE A 19 -3.51 2.97 2.72
CA ILE A 19 -2.52 4.01 2.39
C ILE A 19 -2.51 5.10 3.46
N GLU A 20 -3.67 5.60 3.87
CA GLU A 20 -3.79 6.62 4.91
C GLU A 20 -3.16 6.15 6.23
N GLU A 21 -3.53 4.96 6.71
CA GLU A 21 -2.98 4.39 7.95
C GLU A 21 -1.46 4.18 7.87
N LEU A 22 -0.95 3.71 6.73
CA LEU A 22 0.50 3.55 6.52
C LEU A 22 1.22 4.89 6.61
N LEU A 23 0.71 5.92 5.93
CA LEU A 23 1.32 7.25 5.91
C LEU A 23 1.27 7.94 7.28
N GLU A 24 0.23 7.68 8.08
CA GLU A 24 0.11 8.21 9.44
C GLU A 24 1.11 7.56 10.42
N ASN A 25 1.46 6.29 10.21
CA ASN A 25 2.26 5.52 11.17
C ASN A 25 3.72 5.30 10.75
N ILE A 26 4.09 5.61 9.51
CA ILE A 26 5.45 5.39 9.02
C ILE A 26 6.44 6.40 9.61
N ASP A 27 7.58 5.91 10.10
CA ASP A 27 8.64 6.76 10.61
C ASP A 27 9.32 7.53 9.45
N THR A 28 9.13 8.84 9.42
CA THR A 28 9.68 9.73 8.39
C THR A 28 11.17 10.02 8.55
N GLN A 29 11.81 9.55 9.62
CA GLN A 29 13.25 9.77 9.86
C GLN A 29 14.16 8.94 8.94
N SER A 30 13.61 7.93 8.26
CA SER A 30 14.33 7.14 7.26
C SER A 30 13.62 7.18 5.92
N PRO A 31 14.36 7.27 4.79
CA PRO A 31 13.74 7.16 3.47
C PRO A 31 13.06 5.80 3.33
N TYR A 32 11.85 5.80 2.78
CA TYR A 32 11.09 4.59 2.54
C TYR A 32 10.46 4.60 1.14
N GLU A 33 10.11 3.42 0.66
CA GLU A 33 9.27 3.21 -0.51
C GLU A 33 8.14 2.23 -0.16
N ILE A 34 6.99 2.41 -0.80
CA ILE A 34 5.84 1.52 -0.69
C ILE A 34 5.55 0.99 -2.09
N ILE A 35 5.52 -0.32 -2.23
CA ILE A 35 5.33 -1.02 -3.50
C ILE A 35 4.09 -1.90 -3.37
N PHE A 36 3.03 -1.52 -4.05
CA PHE A 36 1.83 -2.33 -4.20
C PHE A 36 2.01 -3.30 -5.36
N VAL A 37 1.75 -4.59 -5.12
CA VAL A 37 1.84 -5.65 -6.12
C VAL A 37 0.45 -6.24 -6.30
N ASP A 38 -0.21 -5.90 -7.39
CA ASP A 38 -1.52 -6.47 -7.73
C ASP A 38 -1.41 -7.95 -8.10
N ASP A 39 -2.24 -8.79 -7.47
CA ASP A 39 -2.31 -10.24 -7.69
C ASP A 39 -3.47 -10.63 -8.63
N SER A 40 -3.59 -9.90 -9.75
CA SER A 40 -4.64 -10.10 -10.77
C SER A 40 -6.06 -9.80 -10.27
N SER A 41 -6.25 -8.63 -9.66
CA SER A 41 -7.59 -8.19 -9.22
C SER A 41 -8.58 -8.11 -10.38
N ASP A 42 -9.86 -8.35 -10.09
CA ASP A 42 -10.97 -8.22 -11.05
C ASP A 42 -11.87 -6.99 -10.80
N ASP A 43 -11.44 -6.11 -9.88
CA ASP A 43 -12.06 -4.83 -9.54
C ASP A 43 -11.15 -3.62 -9.91
N ASN A 44 -11.45 -2.43 -9.40
CA ASN A 44 -10.63 -1.24 -9.64
C ASN A 44 -9.58 -1.01 -8.54
N THR A 45 -8.83 -2.04 -8.12
CA THR A 45 -7.69 -1.94 -7.18
C THR A 45 -6.49 -1.10 -7.71
N PHE A 46 -6.63 -0.33 -8.79
CA PHE A 46 -5.53 0.37 -9.49
C PHE A 46 -5.58 1.91 -9.42
#